data_AF-A0A8T6XD37-F1
#
_entry.id   AF-A0A8T6XD37-F1
#
_cell.length_a   1.000
_cell.length_b   1.000
_cell.length_c   1.000
_cell.angle_alpha   90.00
_cell.angle_beta   90.00
_cell.angle_gamma   90.00
#
_symmetry.space_group_name_H-M   'P 1'
#
loop_
_entity.id
_entity.type
_entity.pdbx_description
1 polymer ?
#
loop_
_entity_poly.entity_id
_entity_poly.type
_entity_poly.pdbx_seq_one_letter_code
_entity_poly.pdbx_strand_id
1 'polypeptide(L)'
;MSTSNVINPQSTIRIENVGEFEIDPSGIERQRADVFAHGQISIFDVLVDLDRRGEISMTYHYDEELETHVIDSLNGKKHWWYQAYYDGGWLENNNWRIDLFPYKDKMYIQVFHTNSGHIEALHDSFRTQVERRDANGGTVMVETVRIRAPGINHVFHDVHVTPHDLRDDALKEGTVTAIDVIMSLGDQGRITYETTWYEEIAGSEVKTYFVTSIDGQAAHGRCGYVYEVGEENMYANHIHIPMDMRVLTSPEYFEMFWICL
;
A
#
# COMPACT_ATOMS: atom_id res chain seq x y z
N MET A 1 31.61 -3.46 -20.04
CA MET A 1 31.95 -2.95 -18.69
C MET A 1 30.63 -2.55 -18.07
N SER A 2 30.12 -3.39 -17.17
CA SER A 2 28.84 -3.15 -16.50
C SER A 2 29.07 -2.08 -15.44
N THR A 3 28.43 -0.92 -15.60
CA THR A 3 28.35 0.09 -14.55
C THR A 3 27.44 -0.48 -13.48
N SER A 4 28.03 -1.06 -12.44
CA SER A 4 27.36 -1.34 -11.18
C SER A 4 26.83 -0.02 -10.63
N ASN A 5 25.51 0.17 -10.68
CA ASN A 5 24.83 1.23 -9.95
C ASN A 5 25.14 1.02 -8.47
N VAL A 6 25.97 1.90 -7.92
CA VAL A 6 26.15 2.02 -6.48
C VAL A 6 24.82 2.53 -5.94
N ILE A 7 24.12 1.69 -5.18
CA ILE A 7 22.87 2.07 -4.52
C ILE A 7 23.22 3.12 -3.47
N ASN A 8 22.72 4.34 -3.67
CA ASN A 8 22.86 5.44 -2.74
C ASN A 8 22.08 5.08 -1.46
N PRO A 9 22.67 5.15 -0.24
CA PRO A 9 21.96 4.87 1.00
C PRO A 9 20.85 5.88 1.36
N GLN A 10 20.64 6.90 0.53
CA GLN A 10 19.62 7.92 0.71
C GLN A 10 18.38 7.60 -0.13
N SER A 11 17.20 7.79 0.45
CA SER A 11 15.95 7.74 -0.29
C SER A 11 15.89 8.87 -1.32
N THR A 12 15.46 8.56 -2.54
CA THR A 12 15.30 9.58 -3.59
C THR A 12 13.94 9.49 -4.25
N ILE A 13 13.46 10.65 -4.71
CA ILE A 13 12.30 10.73 -5.59
C ILE A 13 12.72 11.35 -6.92
N ARG A 14 12.42 10.65 -8.00
CA ARG A 14 12.59 11.13 -9.36
C ARG A 14 11.24 11.53 -9.92
N ILE A 15 11.15 12.76 -10.42
CA ILE A 15 9.97 13.26 -11.10
C ILE A 15 10.33 13.42 -12.58
N GLU A 16 9.59 12.71 -13.44
CA GLU A 16 9.87 12.61 -14.86
C GLU A 16 9.90 13.99 -15.53
N ASN A 17 10.96 14.29 -16.28
CA ASN A 17 11.19 15.58 -16.93
C ASN A 17 11.27 16.79 -15.98
N VAL A 18 11.46 16.57 -14.68
CA VAL A 18 11.63 17.62 -13.66
C VAL A 18 12.98 17.49 -12.98
N GLY A 19 13.29 16.34 -12.38
CA GLY A 19 14.54 16.15 -11.64
C GLY A 19 14.54 14.94 -10.73
N GLU A 20 15.61 14.81 -9.94
CA GLU A 20 15.74 13.85 -8.85
C GLU A 20 16.09 14.61 -7.58
N PHE A 21 15.44 14.23 -6.48
CA PHE A 21 15.49 14.95 -5.21
C PHE A 21 15.83 13.97 -4.08
N GLU A 22 16.74 14.38 -3.20
CA GLU A 22 17.01 13.68 -1.96
C GLU A 22 15.91 13.98 -0.95
N ILE A 23 15.47 12.95 -0.22
CA ILE A 23 14.41 13.08 0.77
C ILE A 23 14.98 12.93 2.17
N ASP A 24 14.79 13.98 2.96
CA ASP A 24 14.89 13.92 4.42
C ASP A 24 13.46 13.87 4.97
N PRO A 25 12.99 12.72 5.49
CA PRO A 25 11.65 12.61 6.03
C PRO A 25 11.46 13.43 7.32
N SER A 26 12.55 13.91 7.94
CA SER A 26 12.47 14.67 9.17
C SER A 26 11.82 16.03 8.95
N GLY A 27 10.69 16.26 9.63
CA GLY A 27 9.95 17.52 9.54
C GLY A 27 8.98 17.63 8.36
N ILE A 28 8.78 16.56 7.58
CA ILE A 28 7.69 16.51 6.60
C ILE A 28 6.34 16.44 7.34
N GLU A 29 5.39 17.27 6.93
CA GLU A 29 4.05 17.32 7.49
C GLU A 29 3.14 16.31 6.79
N ARG A 30 2.55 15.40 7.58
CA ARG A 30 1.60 14.39 7.09
C ARG A 30 0.28 15.03 6.65
N GLN A 31 -0.19 14.68 5.46
CA GLN A 31 -1.49 15.13 4.94
C GLN A 31 -2.64 14.24 5.42
N ARG A 32 -2.38 12.95 5.66
CA ARG A 32 -3.36 11.97 6.17
C ARG A 32 -3.21 11.71 7.66
N ALA A 33 -3.38 12.76 8.47
CA ALA A 33 -3.28 12.67 9.94
C ALA A 33 -4.42 11.84 10.59
N ASP A 34 -5.48 11.58 9.83
CA ASP A 34 -6.57 10.65 10.13
C ASP A 34 -6.13 9.17 10.04
N VAL A 35 -5.12 8.85 9.23
CA VAL A 35 -4.62 7.49 9.01
C VAL A 35 -3.28 7.24 9.69
N PHE A 36 -2.32 8.14 9.52
CA PHE A 36 -0.96 7.92 9.96
C PHE A 36 -0.71 8.45 11.39
N ALA A 37 0.03 7.65 12.17
CA ALA A 37 0.51 8.04 13.48
C ALA A 37 1.57 9.16 13.39
N HIS A 38 1.96 9.70 14.54
CA HIS A 38 2.95 10.78 14.56
C HIS A 38 4.33 10.28 14.08
N GLY A 39 4.95 11.00 13.15
CA GLY A 39 6.25 10.65 12.59
C GLY A 39 6.17 9.72 11.38
N GLN A 40 4.98 9.23 11.03
CA GLN A 40 4.76 8.53 9.76
C GLN A 40 4.27 9.48 8.68
N ILE A 41 4.73 9.23 7.46
CA ILE A 41 4.39 10.00 6.26
C ILE A 41 4.14 9.07 5.07
N SER A 42 3.41 9.56 4.09
CA SER A 42 3.15 8.91 2.81
C SER A 42 4.09 9.41 1.71
N ILE A 43 4.10 8.75 0.56
CA ILE A 43 4.75 9.26 -0.66
C ILE A 43 4.16 10.62 -1.07
N PHE A 44 2.85 10.84 -0.87
CA PHE A 44 2.23 12.11 -1.21
C PHE A 44 2.77 13.27 -0.38
N ASP A 45 3.01 13.04 0.91
CA ASP A 45 3.56 14.05 1.82
C ASP A 45 4.94 14.55 1.37
N VAL A 46 5.74 13.67 0.76
CA VAL A 46 7.03 14.02 0.15
C VAL A 46 6.85 15.01 -1.00
N LEU A 47 5.83 14.84 -1.84
CA LEU A 47 5.54 15.77 -2.93
C LEU A 47 5.06 17.13 -2.41
N VAL A 48 4.23 17.13 -1.36
CA VAL A 48 3.81 18.37 -0.71
C VAL A 48 4.99 19.12 -0.13
N ASP A 49 5.94 18.41 0.48
CA ASP A 49 7.14 19.03 1.02
C ASP A 49 8.04 19.65 -0.07
N LEU A 50 8.21 18.98 -1.21
CA LEU A 50 8.95 19.53 -2.36
C LEU A 50 8.29 20.79 -2.92
N ASP A 51 6.95 20.83 -3.01
CA ASP A 51 6.21 22.03 -3.43
C ASP A 51 6.39 23.17 -2.42
N ARG A 52 6.27 22.88 -1.12
CA ARG A 52 6.49 23.84 -0.03
C ARG A 52 7.90 24.43 -0.04
N ARG A 53 8.91 23.63 -0.42
CA ARG A 53 10.30 24.09 -0.60
C ARG A 53 10.53 24.89 -1.89
N GLY A 54 9.55 24.92 -2.80
CA GLY A 54 9.65 25.58 -4.10
C GLY A 54 10.49 24.80 -5.12
N GLU A 55 10.72 23.51 -4.88
CA GLU A 55 11.48 22.62 -5.78
C GLU A 55 10.63 22.10 -6.94
N ILE A 56 9.32 22.01 -6.70
CA ILE A 56 8.28 21.80 -7.72
C ILE A 56 7.15 22.81 -7.51
N SER A 57 6.25 22.90 -8.48
CA SER A 57 4.96 23.60 -8.35
C SER A 57 3.84 22.58 -8.52
N MET A 58 3.09 22.33 -7.45
CA MET A 58 2.03 21.33 -7.41
C MET A 58 0.71 21.97 -6.99
N THR A 59 -0.36 21.62 -7.71
CA THR A 59 -1.73 21.91 -7.27
C THR A 59 -2.44 20.59 -7.03
N TYR A 60 -3.12 20.50 -5.90
CA TYR A 60 -3.81 19.29 -5.47
C TYR A 60 -5.00 19.65 -4.57
N HIS A 61 -5.88 18.68 -4.37
CA HIS A 61 -6.96 18.75 -3.40
C HIS A 61 -7.21 17.36 -2.81
N TYR A 62 -7.86 17.31 -1.65
CA TYR A 62 -8.44 16.07 -1.13
C TYR A 62 -9.83 15.87 -1.76
N ASP A 63 -10.07 14.71 -2.34
CA ASP A 63 -11.36 14.33 -2.91
C ASP A 63 -12.04 13.34 -1.95
N GLU A 64 -13.14 13.78 -1.31
CA GLU A 64 -13.90 12.97 -0.35
C GLU A 64 -14.55 11.74 -1.02
N GLU A 65 -14.88 11.81 -2.31
CA GLU A 65 -15.49 10.68 -3.03
C GLU A 65 -14.48 9.58 -3.36
N LEU A 66 -13.18 9.93 -3.35
CA LEU A 66 -12.08 9.00 -3.60
C LEU A 66 -11.32 8.62 -2.32
N GLU A 67 -11.48 9.43 -1.27
CA GLU A 67 -10.71 9.42 -0.01
C GLU A 67 -9.20 9.45 -0.22
N THR A 68 -8.76 10.25 -1.17
CA THR A 68 -7.33 10.46 -1.48
C THR A 68 -7.09 11.89 -1.91
N HIS A 69 -5.86 12.34 -1.74
CA HIS A 69 -5.37 13.51 -2.43
C HIS A 69 -5.18 13.23 -3.93
N VAL A 70 -5.67 14.15 -4.77
CA VAL A 70 -5.56 14.12 -6.22
C VAL A 70 -4.59 15.20 -6.67
N ILE A 71 -3.59 14.83 -7.48
CA ILE A 71 -2.65 15.77 -8.09
C ILE A 71 -3.32 16.37 -9.34
N ASP A 72 -3.86 17.58 -9.23
CA ASP A 72 -4.45 18.31 -10.35
C ASP A 72 -3.39 18.71 -11.38
N SER A 73 -2.24 19.19 -10.89
CA SER A 73 -1.11 19.49 -11.74
C SER A 73 0.22 19.45 -11.00
N LEU A 74 1.28 19.07 -11.71
CA LEU A 74 2.67 19.19 -11.30
C LEU A 74 3.44 19.88 -12.43
N ASN A 75 4.06 21.01 -12.11
CA ASN A 75 4.72 21.94 -13.04
C ASN A 75 3.85 22.27 -14.26
N GLY A 76 2.56 22.50 -14.02
CA GLY A 76 1.56 22.86 -15.04
C GLY A 76 1.09 21.72 -15.94
N LYS A 77 1.53 20.47 -15.70
CA LYS A 77 1.05 19.28 -16.43
C LYS A 77 0.11 18.46 -15.55
N LYS A 78 -0.86 17.79 -16.16
CA LYS A 78 -1.85 16.93 -15.49
C LYS A 78 -1.44 15.45 -15.58
N HIS A 79 -2.25 14.57 -14.99
CA HIS A 79 -2.17 13.10 -15.12
C HIS A 79 -0.82 12.54 -14.64
N TRP A 80 -0.49 12.86 -13.40
CA TRP A 80 0.69 12.33 -12.73
C TRP A 80 0.33 11.11 -11.91
N TRP A 81 1.23 10.12 -11.94
CA TRP A 81 1.12 8.94 -11.11
C TRP A 81 2.50 8.51 -10.64
N TYR A 82 2.60 7.38 -9.94
CA TYR A 82 3.85 6.99 -9.30
C TYR A 82 4.14 5.49 -9.39
N GLN A 83 5.44 5.19 -9.36
CA GLN A 83 6.01 3.89 -9.07
C GLN A 83 6.80 4.00 -7.77
N ALA A 84 6.85 2.90 -7.04
CA ALA A 84 7.65 2.77 -5.84
C ALA A 84 8.62 1.61 -6.03
N TYR A 85 9.83 1.81 -5.54
CA TYR A 85 10.88 0.81 -5.45
C TYR A 85 11.35 0.80 -4.00
N TYR A 86 11.36 -0.38 -3.40
CA TYR A 86 11.84 -0.62 -2.05
C TYR A 86 13.17 -1.39 -2.10
N ASP A 87 13.91 -1.34 -0.99
CA ASP A 87 15.23 -1.98 -0.88
C ASP A 87 15.14 -3.50 -1.17
N GLY A 88 15.84 -3.96 -2.21
CA GLY A 88 15.81 -5.35 -2.68
C GLY A 88 14.68 -5.71 -3.64
N GLY A 89 13.86 -4.74 -4.05
CA GLY A 89 12.70 -4.94 -4.93
C GLY A 89 12.91 -4.60 -6.41
N TRP A 90 11.79 -4.33 -7.09
CA TRP A 90 11.72 -3.75 -8.44
C TRP A 90 10.75 -2.57 -8.48
N LEU A 91 10.77 -1.79 -9.56
CA LEU A 91 9.83 -0.68 -9.75
C LEU A 91 8.42 -1.23 -9.99
N GLU A 92 7.48 -0.83 -9.14
CA GLU A 92 6.11 -1.31 -9.19
C GLU A 92 5.17 -0.26 -9.74
N ASN A 93 4.34 -0.64 -10.72
CA ASN A 93 3.19 0.17 -11.11
C ASN A 93 2.14 0.07 -10.01
N ASN A 94 2.05 1.07 -9.16
CA ASN A 94 1.15 1.02 -8.01
C ASN A 94 -0.25 1.46 -8.41
N ASN A 95 -1.27 0.64 -8.22
CA ASN A 95 -2.66 1.09 -8.39
C ASN A 95 -3.29 1.56 -7.06
N TRP A 96 -2.47 2.11 -6.17
CA TRP A 96 -2.90 2.49 -4.84
C TRP A 96 -2.92 4.00 -4.64
N ARG A 97 -3.76 4.45 -3.71
CA ARG A 97 -3.80 5.86 -3.28
C ARG A 97 -2.40 6.27 -2.81
N ILE A 98 -1.82 7.25 -3.50
CA ILE A 98 -0.44 7.72 -3.26
C ILE A 98 -0.26 8.28 -1.85
N ASP A 99 -1.33 8.85 -1.28
CA ASP A 99 -1.36 9.39 0.07
C ASP A 99 -1.63 8.34 1.15
N LEU A 100 -1.84 7.08 0.77
CA LEU A 100 -1.89 5.91 1.66
C LEU A 100 -0.69 4.97 1.47
N PHE A 101 0.23 5.28 0.56
CA PHE A 101 1.45 4.50 0.39
C PHE A 101 2.49 5.00 1.41
N PRO A 102 2.83 4.21 2.45
CA PRO A 102 3.75 4.65 3.48
C PRO A 102 5.15 4.83 2.88
N TYR A 103 5.77 5.95 3.19
CA TYR A 103 7.17 6.15 2.87
C TYR A 103 8.05 5.27 3.79
N LYS A 104 9.18 4.79 3.25
CA LYS A 104 10.20 4.04 3.98
C LYS A 104 11.58 4.54 3.58
N ASP A 105 12.54 4.32 4.47
CA ASP A 105 13.93 4.60 4.19
C ASP A 105 14.44 3.77 3.01
N LYS A 106 15.37 4.35 2.25
CA LYS A 106 15.98 3.78 1.05
C LYS A 106 14.99 3.47 -0.09
N MET A 107 13.80 4.07 -0.05
CA MET A 107 12.89 3.99 -1.18
C MET A 107 13.38 4.84 -2.35
N TYR A 108 13.17 4.32 -3.54
CA TYR A 108 13.23 5.09 -4.78
C TYR A 108 11.81 5.27 -5.30
N ILE A 109 11.36 6.51 -5.44
CA ILE A 109 10.02 6.83 -5.92
C ILE A 109 10.16 7.44 -7.31
N GLN A 110 9.40 6.96 -8.28
CA GLN A 110 9.34 7.56 -9.61
C GLN A 110 7.95 8.13 -9.86
N VAL A 111 7.84 9.44 -9.98
CA VAL A 111 6.60 10.12 -10.40
C VAL A 111 6.68 10.36 -11.90
N PHE A 112 5.68 9.89 -12.63
CA PHE A 112 5.67 9.86 -14.09
C PHE A 112 4.35 10.38 -14.65
N HIS A 113 4.41 10.87 -15.89
CA HIS A 113 3.22 11.33 -16.59
C HIS A 113 2.55 10.15 -17.29
N THR A 114 1.23 10.02 -17.13
CA THR A 114 0.43 8.97 -17.75
C THR A 114 -0.73 9.56 -18.56
N ASN A 115 -1.55 8.71 -19.16
CA ASN A 115 -2.74 9.16 -19.90
C ASN A 115 -3.94 9.32 -18.94
N SER A 116 -4.90 10.17 -19.32
CA SER A 116 -6.09 10.45 -18.49
C SER A 116 -6.91 9.20 -18.22
N GLY A 117 -7.07 8.30 -19.20
CA GLY A 117 -7.84 7.06 -19.04
C GLY A 117 -7.31 6.14 -17.95
N HIS A 118 -5.99 6.11 -17.72
CA HIS A 118 -5.41 5.36 -16.60
C HIS A 118 -5.74 6.00 -15.24
N ILE A 119 -5.64 7.33 -15.13
CA ILE A 119 -6.02 8.06 -13.92
C ILE A 119 -7.51 7.91 -13.62
N GLU A 120 -8.35 8.05 -14.65
CA GLU A 120 -9.79 7.85 -14.55
C GLU A 120 -10.13 6.44 -14.05
N ALA A 121 -9.48 5.39 -14.59
CA ALA A 121 -9.69 4.02 -14.11
C ALA A 121 -9.28 3.82 -12.64
N LEU A 122 -8.19 4.46 -12.19
CA LEU A 122 -7.79 4.43 -10.78
C LEU A 122 -8.82 5.13 -9.89
N HIS A 123 -9.28 6.32 -10.29
CA HIS A 123 -10.27 7.08 -9.55
C HIS A 123 -11.62 6.34 -9.49
N ASP A 124 -12.06 5.71 -10.59
CA ASP A 124 -13.27 4.89 -10.60
C ASP A 124 -13.16 3.70 -9.65
N SER A 125 -11.99 3.05 -9.59
CA SER A 125 -11.70 1.99 -8.62
C SER A 125 -11.78 2.51 -7.18
N PHE A 126 -11.18 3.67 -6.88
CA PHE A 126 -11.21 4.26 -5.55
C PHE A 126 -12.62 4.65 -5.11
N ARG A 127 -13.38 5.27 -6.01
CA ARG A 127 -14.78 5.63 -5.80
C ARG A 127 -15.63 4.40 -5.49
N THR A 128 -15.48 3.34 -6.26
CA THR A 128 -16.21 2.08 -6.06
C THR A 128 -15.95 1.50 -4.66
N GLN A 129 -14.70 1.57 -4.17
CA GLN A 129 -14.37 1.12 -2.81
C GLN A 129 -15.04 1.97 -1.72
N VAL A 130 -15.09 3.29 -1.89
CA VAL A 130 -15.76 4.21 -0.95
C VAL A 130 -17.26 3.92 -0.94
N GLU A 131 -17.88 3.85 -2.12
CA GLU A 131 -19.31 3.54 -2.28
C GLU A 131 -19.67 2.18 -1.65
N ARG A 132 -18.83 1.16 -1.85
CA ARG A 132 -19.01 -0.18 -1.26
C ARG A 132 -18.99 -0.12 0.28
N ARG A 133 -18.02 0.60 0.85
CA ARG A 133 -17.92 0.77 2.31
C ARG A 133 -19.14 1.51 2.86
N ASP A 134 -19.56 2.58 2.20
CA ASP A 134 -20.68 3.41 2.64
C ASP A 134 -22.02 2.67 2.55
N ALA A 135 -22.21 1.88 1.48
CA ALA A 135 -23.35 0.97 1.33
C ALA A 135 -23.41 -0.09 2.45
N ASN A 136 -22.26 -0.41 3.06
CA ASN A 136 -22.12 -1.31 4.19
C ASN A 136 -22.06 -0.58 5.55
N GLY A 137 -22.65 0.62 5.63
CA GLY A 137 -22.76 1.38 6.87
C GLY A 137 -21.41 1.89 7.40
N GLY A 138 -20.45 2.14 6.50
CA GLY A 138 -19.11 2.61 6.84
C GLY A 138 -18.14 1.51 7.28
N THR A 139 -18.58 0.24 7.30
CA THR A 139 -17.73 -0.89 7.69
C THR A 139 -17.00 -1.46 6.48
N VAL A 140 -15.69 -1.69 6.63
CA VAL A 140 -14.88 -2.32 5.58
C VAL A 140 -15.39 -3.73 5.29
N MET A 141 -15.65 -4.00 4.02
CA MET A 141 -16.04 -5.32 3.54
C MET A 141 -15.24 -5.67 2.28
N VAL A 142 -14.79 -6.92 2.21
CA VAL A 142 -14.15 -7.49 1.02
C VAL A 142 -15.11 -8.50 0.40
N GLU A 143 -15.51 -8.27 -0.86
CA GLU A 143 -16.56 -9.08 -1.50
C GLU A 143 -16.11 -10.52 -1.69
N THR A 144 -14.84 -10.74 -2.05
CA THR A 144 -14.26 -12.07 -2.17
C THR A 144 -12.88 -12.18 -1.52
N VAL A 145 -12.75 -13.09 -0.56
CA VAL A 145 -11.46 -13.44 0.06
C VAL A 145 -11.04 -14.84 -0.37
N ARG A 146 -9.86 -14.96 -0.97
CA ARG A 146 -9.29 -16.24 -1.43
C ARG A 146 -8.04 -16.58 -0.63
N ILE A 147 -7.94 -17.81 -0.15
CA ILE A 147 -6.74 -18.32 0.52
C ILE A 147 -6.30 -19.61 -0.15
N ARG A 148 -5.11 -19.59 -0.75
CA ARG A 148 -4.57 -20.71 -1.53
C ARG A 148 -3.21 -21.12 -0.97
N ALA A 149 -3.13 -22.36 -0.48
CA ALA A 149 -1.88 -22.96 -0.01
C ALA A 149 -1.86 -24.47 -0.28
N PRO A 150 -0.76 -25.18 -0.05
CA PRO A 150 -0.74 -26.64 -0.15
C PRO A 150 -1.87 -27.27 0.69
N GLY A 151 -2.84 -27.89 0.02
CA GLY A 151 -4.00 -28.52 0.68
C GLY A 151 -5.07 -27.54 1.19
N ILE A 152 -4.94 -26.23 0.96
CA ILE A 152 -5.93 -25.20 1.33
C ILE A 152 -6.40 -24.48 0.07
N ASN A 153 -7.72 -24.37 -0.08
CA ASN A 153 -8.35 -23.55 -1.12
C ASN A 153 -9.67 -22.99 -0.59
N HIS A 154 -9.57 -21.93 0.20
CA HIS A 154 -10.75 -21.26 0.76
C HIS A 154 -11.20 -20.13 -0.13
N VAL A 155 -12.51 -19.97 -0.21
CA VAL A 155 -13.18 -18.81 -0.80
C VAL A 155 -14.27 -18.37 0.16
N PHE A 156 -14.17 -17.14 0.64
CA PHE A 156 -15.17 -16.49 1.46
C PHE A 156 -15.77 -15.32 0.68
N HIS A 157 -17.03 -15.02 0.97
CA HIS A 157 -17.74 -13.89 0.41
C HIS A 157 -18.22 -12.96 1.51
N ASP A 158 -18.33 -11.68 1.17
CA ASP A 158 -18.86 -10.61 2.02
C ASP A 158 -18.17 -10.61 3.40
N VAL A 159 -16.84 -10.60 3.39
CA VAL A 159 -16.04 -10.65 4.61
C VAL A 159 -16.01 -9.27 5.23
N HIS A 160 -16.73 -9.10 6.34
CA HIS A 160 -16.60 -7.92 7.19
C HIS A 160 -15.25 -7.93 7.90
N VAL A 161 -14.53 -6.82 7.79
CA VAL A 161 -13.19 -6.65 8.36
C VAL A 161 -13.26 -5.63 9.48
N THR A 162 -12.77 -6.01 10.65
CA THR A 162 -12.64 -5.11 11.82
C THR A 162 -11.19 -4.72 12.01
N PRO A 163 -10.90 -3.49 12.48
CA PRO A 163 -9.53 -3.11 12.79
C PRO A 163 -9.01 -3.92 13.98
N HIS A 164 -7.75 -4.34 13.91
CA HIS A 164 -7.03 -4.99 15.02
C HIS A 164 -5.90 -4.12 15.60
N ASP A 165 -5.66 -2.96 15.02
CA ASP A 165 -4.70 -1.95 15.49
C ASP A 165 -3.29 -2.50 15.75
N LEU A 166 -2.85 -3.43 14.89
CA LEU A 166 -1.58 -4.15 15.04
C LEU A 166 -0.34 -3.24 14.94
N ARG A 167 -0.51 -2.05 14.34
CA ARG A 167 0.53 -1.04 14.06
C ARG A 167 0.18 0.31 14.67
N ASP A 168 -0.13 0.34 15.95
CA ASP A 168 -0.41 1.58 16.69
C ASP A 168 0.79 2.57 16.73
N ASP A 169 1.99 2.07 16.44
CA ASP A 169 3.21 2.86 16.21
C ASP A 169 3.17 3.66 14.90
N ALA A 170 2.40 3.19 13.91
CA ALA A 170 2.44 3.71 12.56
C ALA A 170 1.10 4.20 12.01
N LEU A 171 -0.01 3.65 12.48
CA LEU A 171 -1.36 3.94 12.04
C LEU A 171 -2.22 4.41 13.23
N LYS A 172 -3.30 5.14 12.93
CA LYS A 172 -4.28 5.56 13.92
C LYS A 172 -5.17 4.39 14.32
N GLU A 173 -5.58 4.37 15.59
CA GLU A 173 -6.59 3.45 16.10
C GLU A 173 -7.84 3.47 15.22
N GLY A 174 -8.36 2.28 14.89
CA GLY A 174 -9.49 2.08 13.99
C GLY A 174 -9.12 1.96 12.51
N THR A 175 -7.84 2.09 12.14
CA THR A 175 -7.40 1.93 10.75
C THR A 175 -7.41 0.45 10.35
N VAL A 176 -8.28 0.09 9.41
CA VAL A 176 -8.33 -1.28 8.86
C VAL A 176 -7.21 -1.48 7.84
N THR A 177 -6.51 -2.60 7.93
CA THR A 177 -5.40 -2.98 7.05
C THR A 177 -5.64 -4.34 6.38
N ALA A 178 -4.79 -4.72 5.44
CA ALA A 178 -4.93 -5.98 4.73
C ALA A 178 -4.72 -7.21 5.64
N ILE A 179 -3.91 -7.10 6.71
CA ILE A 179 -3.74 -8.21 7.66
C ILE A 179 -5.01 -8.47 8.47
N ASP A 180 -5.80 -7.43 8.71
CA ASP A 180 -7.05 -7.53 9.46
C ASP A 180 -8.07 -8.41 8.75
N VAL A 181 -7.96 -8.63 7.43
CA VAL A 181 -8.79 -9.61 6.70
C VAL A 181 -8.60 -11.02 7.26
N ILE A 182 -7.34 -11.43 7.46
CA ILE A 182 -7.00 -12.74 8.01
C ILE A 182 -7.40 -12.82 9.49
N MET A 183 -7.10 -11.77 10.26
CA MET A 183 -7.44 -11.72 11.69
C MET A 183 -8.96 -11.77 11.91
N SER A 184 -9.73 -11.03 11.12
CA SER A 184 -11.20 -11.03 11.15
C SER A 184 -11.77 -12.42 10.81
N LEU A 185 -11.22 -13.12 9.82
CA LEU A 185 -11.62 -14.50 9.53
C LEU A 185 -11.30 -15.45 10.69
N GLY A 186 -10.18 -15.23 11.38
CA GLY A 186 -9.81 -15.97 12.59
C GLY A 186 -10.77 -15.72 13.75
N ASP A 187 -11.12 -14.46 14.02
CA ASP A 187 -12.09 -14.08 15.07
C ASP A 187 -13.49 -14.67 14.79
N GLN A 188 -13.85 -14.77 13.51
CA GLN A 188 -15.09 -15.43 13.07
C GLN A 188 -15.02 -16.97 13.16
N GLY A 189 -13.89 -17.54 13.57
CA GLY A 189 -13.67 -18.98 13.66
C GLY A 189 -13.65 -19.70 12.30
N ARG A 190 -13.40 -18.97 11.21
CA ARG A 190 -13.40 -19.51 9.84
C ARG A 190 -12.06 -20.13 9.44
N ILE A 191 -10.97 -19.68 10.06
CA ILE A 191 -9.62 -20.20 9.88
C ILE A 191 -8.88 -20.16 11.22
N THR A 192 -7.77 -20.89 11.34
CA THR A 192 -6.71 -20.59 12.31
C THR A 192 -5.56 -19.90 11.61
N TYR A 193 -4.82 -19.05 12.33
CA TYR A 193 -3.68 -18.35 11.76
C TYR A 193 -2.60 -18.06 12.81
N GLU A 194 -1.38 -17.83 12.33
CA GLU A 194 -0.27 -17.31 13.13
C GLU A 194 0.36 -16.11 12.42
N THR A 195 0.78 -15.10 13.19
CA THR A 195 1.53 -13.94 12.70
C THR A 195 2.85 -13.82 13.44
N THR A 196 3.89 -13.40 12.72
CA THR A 196 5.22 -13.18 13.29
C THR A 196 5.76 -11.83 12.84
N TRP A 197 6.33 -11.08 13.79
CA TRP A 197 7.07 -9.85 13.49
C TRP A 197 8.44 -10.16 12.89
N TYR A 198 8.79 -9.47 11.81
CA TYR A 198 10.11 -9.52 11.20
C TYR A 198 10.72 -8.12 11.13
N GLU A 199 11.93 -7.98 11.63
CA GLU A 199 12.75 -6.78 11.43
C GLU A 199 13.30 -6.73 9.99
N GLU A 200 13.80 -7.88 9.51
CA GLU A 200 14.44 -8.02 8.21
C GLU A 200 14.01 -9.32 7.52
N ILE A 201 13.95 -9.30 6.19
CA ILE A 201 13.80 -10.48 5.34
C ILE A 201 14.82 -10.41 4.22
N ALA A 202 15.61 -11.48 4.07
CA ALA A 202 16.65 -11.60 3.04
C ALA A 202 17.65 -10.41 3.01
N GLY A 203 17.87 -9.76 4.16
CA GLY A 203 18.76 -8.61 4.31
C GLY A 203 18.11 -7.25 4.02
N SER A 204 16.84 -7.22 3.62
CA SER A 204 16.04 -6.00 3.50
C SER A 204 15.29 -5.75 4.80
N GLU A 205 15.31 -4.51 5.28
CA GLU A 205 14.50 -4.06 6.41
C GLU A 205 13.01 -4.06 6.03
N VAL A 206 12.17 -4.73 6.83
CA VAL A 206 10.73 -4.84 6.57
C VAL A 206 9.87 -4.31 7.72
N LYS A 207 10.28 -4.54 8.98
CA LYS A 207 9.62 -4.07 10.21
C LYS A 207 8.09 -4.18 10.16
N THR A 208 7.62 -5.42 10.09
CA THR A 208 6.20 -5.73 9.82
C THR A 208 5.83 -7.13 10.31
N TYR A 209 4.54 -7.34 10.55
CA TYR A 209 3.96 -8.65 10.77
C TYR A 209 3.66 -9.39 9.46
N PHE A 210 4.13 -10.63 9.38
CA PHE A 210 3.78 -11.56 8.31
C PHE A 210 2.84 -12.65 8.84
N VAL A 211 1.89 -13.07 8.00
CA VAL A 211 1.13 -14.30 8.26
C VAL A 211 2.04 -15.50 7.97
N THR A 212 2.33 -16.27 9.00
CA THR A 212 3.28 -17.39 8.93
C THR A 212 2.60 -18.75 8.92
N SER A 213 1.31 -18.84 9.26
CA SER A 213 0.54 -20.08 9.19
C SER A 213 -0.93 -19.78 8.96
N ILE A 214 -1.62 -20.59 8.14
CA ILE A 214 -3.09 -20.69 8.11
C ILE A 214 -3.49 -22.16 8.14
N ASP A 215 -4.45 -22.52 9.00
CA ASP A 215 -4.97 -23.89 9.16
C ASP A 215 -3.88 -24.97 9.28
N GLY A 216 -2.79 -24.62 9.98
CA GLY A 216 -1.63 -25.48 10.20
C GLY A 216 -0.65 -25.57 9.02
N GLN A 217 -0.89 -24.88 7.91
CA GLN A 217 0.08 -24.76 6.81
C GLN A 217 1.08 -23.64 7.12
N ALA A 218 2.17 -24.00 7.77
CA ALA A 218 3.20 -23.05 8.18
C ALA A 218 4.24 -22.79 7.08
N ALA A 219 4.56 -21.51 6.88
CA ALA A 219 5.67 -21.02 6.06
C ALA A 219 6.98 -21.73 6.45
N HIS A 220 7.77 -22.11 5.45
CA HIS A 220 9.01 -22.85 5.67
C HIS A 220 10.02 -22.61 4.55
N GLY A 221 11.29 -22.48 4.92
CA GLY A 221 12.37 -22.23 3.97
C GLY A 221 12.12 -20.96 3.16
N ARG A 222 12.03 -21.10 1.84
CA ARG A 222 11.73 -20.02 0.88
C ARG A 222 10.27 -20.02 0.43
N CYS A 223 9.42 -20.77 1.12
CA CYS A 223 8.01 -20.93 0.82
C CYS A 223 7.16 -20.24 1.89
N GLY A 224 6.17 -19.46 1.47
CA GLY A 224 5.30 -18.75 2.40
C GLY A 224 4.16 -18.03 1.70
N TYR A 225 3.40 -17.30 2.50
CA TYR A 225 2.27 -16.53 2.04
C TYR A 225 2.69 -15.17 1.50
N VAL A 226 2.12 -14.83 0.36
CA VAL A 226 2.08 -13.48 -0.20
C VAL A 226 0.63 -13.13 -0.46
N TYR A 227 0.36 -11.85 -0.73
CA TYR A 227 -1.01 -11.38 -0.89
C TYR A 227 -1.12 -10.38 -2.03
N GLU A 228 -2.34 -10.22 -2.52
CA GLU A 228 -2.74 -9.11 -3.36
C GLU A 228 -4.15 -8.66 -2.98
N VAL A 229 -4.45 -7.38 -3.23
CA VAL A 229 -5.71 -6.76 -2.83
C VAL A 229 -6.05 -5.62 -3.78
N GLY A 230 -7.30 -5.56 -4.26
CA GLY A 230 -7.73 -4.53 -5.19
C GLY A 230 -9.06 -4.83 -5.87
N GLU A 231 -9.20 -4.34 -7.11
CA GLU A 231 -10.33 -4.63 -8.00
C GLU A 231 -9.87 -5.58 -9.11
N GLU A 232 -10.70 -6.54 -9.51
CA GLU A 232 -10.38 -7.63 -10.47
C GLU A 232 -10.04 -7.08 -11.87
N ASN A 233 -10.59 -5.93 -12.23
CA ASN A 233 -10.34 -5.26 -13.50
C ASN A 233 -9.06 -4.39 -13.50
N MET A 234 -8.37 -4.31 -12.36
CA MET A 234 -7.13 -3.57 -12.21
C MET A 234 -5.94 -4.53 -12.23
N TYR A 235 -4.91 -4.19 -13.02
CA TYR A 235 -3.64 -4.91 -13.00
C TYR A 235 -2.79 -4.47 -11.80
N ALA A 236 -1.70 -5.17 -11.49
CA ALA A 236 -0.70 -4.71 -10.51
C ALA A 236 -1.26 -4.42 -9.09
N ASN A 237 -2.19 -5.24 -8.62
CA ASN A 237 -2.70 -5.21 -7.24
C ASN A 237 -1.74 -5.88 -6.23
N HIS A 238 -0.83 -6.73 -6.73
CA HIS A 238 0.28 -7.26 -5.96
C HIS A 238 1.40 -6.23 -5.88
N ILE A 239 1.50 -5.54 -4.74
CA ILE A 239 2.54 -4.53 -4.49
C ILE A 239 3.16 -4.71 -3.10
N HIS A 240 4.37 -4.20 -2.90
CA HIS A 240 5.18 -4.41 -1.71
C HIS A 240 4.91 -3.39 -0.60
N ILE A 241 3.64 -3.19 -0.27
CA ILE A 241 3.27 -2.68 1.05
C ILE A 241 3.05 -3.89 1.95
N PRO A 242 3.61 -3.96 3.16
CA PRO A 242 3.29 -5.05 4.07
C PRO A 242 1.81 -5.05 4.47
N MET A 243 1.25 -6.22 4.75
CA MET A 243 -0.19 -6.39 4.99
C MET A 243 -0.71 -5.54 6.17
N ASP A 244 0.11 -5.43 7.22
CA ASP A 244 -0.18 -4.65 8.43
C ASP A 244 -0.04 -3.12 8.25
N MET A 245 0.40 -2.68 7.07
CA MET A 245 0.52 -1.27 6.68
C MET A 245 -0.37 -0.91 5.48
N ARG A 246 -1.03 -1.89 4.88
CA ARG A 246 -1.86 -1.73 3.68
C ARG A 246 -3.29 -1.36 4.07
N VAL A 247 -3.54 -0.07 4.22
CA VAL A 247 -4.84 0.49 4.69
C VAL A 247 -5.99 0.21 3.72
N LEU A 248 -7.06 -0.46 4.14
CA LEU A 248 -8.19 -0.81 3.29
C LEU A 248 -9.35 0.18 3.39
N THR A 249 -10.00 0.47 2.26
CA THR A 249 -11.31 1.16 2.23
C THR A 249 -12.44 0.14 2.15
N SER A 250 -12.53 -0.64 1.06
CA SER A 250 -13.36 -1.84 0.88
C SER A 250 -13.07 -2.38 -0.52
N PRO A 251 -11.97 -3.13 -0.74
CA PRO A 251 -11.63 -3.68 -2.05
C PRO A 251 -12.62 -4.77 -2.50
N GLU A 252 -12.74 -5.00 -3.81
CA GLU A 252 -13.52 -6.11 -4.37
C GLU A 252 -12.96 -7.46 -3.89
N TYR A 253 -11.64 -7.62 -3.92
CA TYR A 253 -11.02 -8.88 -3.53
C TYR A 253 -9.76 -8.72 -2.70
N PHE A 254 -9.49 -9.78 -1.95
CA PHE A 254 -8.23 -10.06 -1.30
C PHE A 254 -7.85 -11.50 -1.62
N GLU A 255 -6.63 -11.74 -2.07
CA GLU A 255 -6.10 -13.08 -2.27
C GLU A 255 -4.80 -13.24 -1.49
N MET A 256 -4.75 -14.26 -0.65
CA MET A 256 -3.51 -14.74 -0.04
C MET A 256 -3.13 -16.07 -0.67
N PHE A 257 -1.93 -16.14 -1.23
CA PHE A 257 -1.49 -17.27 -2.01
C PHE A 257 -0.07 -17.68 -1.64
N TRP A 258 0.21 -18.96 -1.82
CA TRP A 258 1.47 -19.57 -1.46
C TRP A 258 2.46 -19.55 -2.61
N ILE A 259 3.67 -19.05 -2.35
CA ILE A 259 4.78 -19.08 -3.30
C ILE A 259 6.00 -19.76 -2.69
N CYS A 260 6.88 -20.27 -3.56
CA CYS A 260 8.20 -20.78 -3.21
C CYS A 260 9.24 -20.14 -4.14
N LEU A 261 10.26 -19.49 -3.57
CA LEU A 261 11.31 -18.77 -4.32
C LEU A 261 12.57 -19.61 -4.57
#